data_AF-A0A7I8CFT9-F1
#
_entry.id   AF-A0A7I8CFT9-F1
#
_cell.length_a   1.000
_cell.length_b   1.000
_cell.length_c   1.000
_cell.angle_alpha   90.00
_cell.angle_beta   90.00
_cell.angle_gamma   90.00
#
_symmetry.space_group_name_H-M   'P 1'
#
loop_
_entity.id
_entity.type
_entity.pdbx_description
1 polymer ?
#
loop_
_entity_poly.entity_id
_entity_poly.type
_entity_poly.pdbx_seq_one_letter_code
_entity_poly.pdbx_strand_id
1 'polypeptide(L)' 'MKAPPLPSGRTRGLSFIVPADWTPEQALAVFELLDDLREVICARYLSDMQQVLRQDRRQREPPFNEHDPPF' A
#
# COMPACT_ATOMS: atom_id res chain seq x y z
N MET A 1 15.60 -3.62 17.22
CA MET A 1 14.83 -4.84 16.88
C MET A 1 13.92 -4.52 15.71
N LYS A 2 13.91 -5.30 14.62
CA LYS A 2 13.09 -5.05 13.42
C LYS A 2 11.70 -5.67 13.65
N ALA A 3 10.64 -4.88 13.51
CA ALA A 3 9.28 -5.39 13.64
C ALA A 3 9.01 -6.44 12.55
N PRO A 4 8.32 -7.56 12.87
CA PRO A 4 7.94 -8.54 11.87
C PRO A 4 7.08 -7.89 10.77
N PRO A 5 7.20 -8.34 9.51
CA PRO A 5 6.41 -7.79 8.42
C PRO A 5 4.93 -8.03 8.68
N LEU A 6 4.11 -7.03 8.37
CA LEU A 6 2.65 -7.17 8.35
C LEU A 6 2.26 -8.21 7.28
N PRO A 7 1.04 -8.79 7.35
CA PRO A 7 0.54 -9.72 6.32
C PRO A 7 0.63 -9.14 4.89
N SER A 8 0.58 -7.81 4.77
CA SER A 8 0.78 -7.07 3.51
C SER A 8 2.23 -7.01 3.01
N GLY A 9 3.18 -7.67 3.70
CA GLY A 9 4.62 -7.59 3.42
C GLY A 9 5.27 -6.27 3.83
N ARG A 10 4.50 -5.31 4.37
CA ARG A 10 5.01 -3.99 4.77
C ARG A 10 5.61 -4.05 6.17
N THR A 11 6.70 -3.32 6.38
CA THR A 11 7.34 -3.17 7.71
C THR A 11 6.75 -2.05 8.55
N ARG A 12 5.85 -1.24 7.97
CA ARG A 12 5.12 -0.15 8.62
C ARG A 12 3.69 -0.10 8.09
N GLY A 13 2.72 0.06 8.99
CA GLY A 13 1.30 0.15 8.65
C GLY A 13 0.39 -0.25 9.81
N LEU A 14 -0.92 -0.27 9.55
CA LEU A 14 -1.91 -0.76 10.51
C LEU A 14 -1.85 -2.29 10.59
N SER A 15 -1.83 -2.80 11.82
CA SER A 15 -1.93 -4.24 12.07
C SER A 15 -3.41 -4.65 11.98
N PHE A 16 -3.83 -5.06 10.78
CA PHE A 16 -5.16 -5.62 10.57
C PHE A 16 -5.20 -7.06 11.08
N ILE A 17 -5.27 -7.22 12.40
CA ILE A 17 -5.50 -8.52 13.03
C ILE A 17 -7.01 -8.75 13.03
N VAL A 18 -7.44 -9.73 12.26
CA VAL A 18 -8.85 -10.16 12.21
C VAL A 18 -9.03 -11.33 13.18
N PRO A 19 -9.92 -11.22 14.17
CA PRO A 19 -10.31 -12.34 15.02
C PRO A 19 -10.82 -13.55 14.20
N ALA A 20 -10.47 -14.76 14.63
CA ALA A 20 -10.84 -15.99 13.94
C ALA A 20 -12.32 -16.38 14.11
N ASP A 21 -13.05 -15.70 15.00
CA ASP A 21 -14.41 -15.97 15.42
C ASP A 21 -15.45 -15.03 14.79
N TRP A 22 -15.08 -14.29 13.74
CA TRP A 22 -16.04 -13.47 13.00
C TRP A 22 -17.13 -14.30 12.34
N THR A 23 -18.36 -13.81 12.42
CA THR A 23 -19.43 -14.32 11.56
C THR A 23 -19.22 -13.83 10.12
N PRO A 24 -19.79 -14.53 9.11
CA PRO A 24 -19.73 -14.08 7.72
C PRO A 24 -20.22 -12.65 7.52
N GLU A 25 -21.27 -12.24 8.24
CA GLU A 25 -21.86 -10.90 8.15
C GLU A 25 -20.92 -9.83 8.72
N GLN A 26 -20.21 -10.13 9.81
CA GLN A 26 -19.21 -9.22 10.37
C GLN A 26 -18.03 -9.06 9.41
N ALA A 27 -17.56 -10.15 8.80
CA ALA A 27 -16.51 -10.09 7.79
C ALA A 27 -16.93 -9.26 6.58
N LEU A 28 -18.17 -9.42 6.12
CA LEU A 28 -18.71 -8.65 5.01
C LEU A 28 -18.81 -7.16 5.36
N ALA A 29 -19.38 -6.81 6.53
CA ALA A 29 -19.52 -5.42 6.94
C ALA A 29 -18.18 -4.69 7.05
N VAL A 30 -17.13 -5.36 7.55
CA VAL A 30 -15.78 -4.78 7.60
C VAL A 30 -15.19 -4.66 6.20
N PHE A 31 -15.44 -5.64 5.32
CA PHE A 31 -14.98 -5.56 3.94
C PHE A 31 -15.60 -4.36 3.19
N GLU A 32 -16.91 -4.15 3.34
CA GLU A 32 -17.62 -2.98 2.80
C GLU A 32 -17.08 -1.67 3.37
N LEU A 33 -16.85 -1.59 4.68
CA LEU A 33 -16.24 -0.42 5.31
C LEU A 33 -14.86 -0.09 4.74
N LEU A 34 -14.04 -1.10 4.46
CA LEU A 34 -12.72 -0.92 3.86
C LEU A 34 -12.84 -0.44 2.40
N ASP A 35 -13.84 -0.90 1.67
CA ASP A 35 -14.12 -0.46 0.30
C ASP A 35 -14.54 1.01 0.28
N ASP A 36 -15.50 1.40 1.11
CA ASP A 36 -15.94 2.80 1.26
C ASP A 36 -14.78 3.72 1.69
N LEU A 37 -13.97 3.27 2.65
CA LEU A 37 -12.79 4.02 3.09
C LEU A 37 -11.78 4.18 1.94
N ARG A 38 -11.56 3.15 1.12
CA ARG A 38 -10.71 3.22 -0.06
C ARG A 38 -11.24 4.27 -1.02
N GLU A 39 -12.54 4.26 -1.33
CA GLU A 39 -13.16 5.21 -2.25
C GLU A 39 -13.00 6.65 -1.75
N VAL A 40 -13.23 6.92 -0.45
CA VAL A 40 -13.06 8.26 0.13
C VAL A 40 -11.60 8.73 0.04
N ILE A 41 -10.63 7.86 0.35
CA ILE A 41 -9.21 8.20 0.27
C ILE A 41 -8.81 8.48 -1.19
N CYS A 42 -9.24 7.64 -2.13
CA CYS A 42 -8.96 7.82 -3.55
C CYS A 42 -9.57 9.14 -4.06
N ALA A 43 -10.83 9.41 -3.77
CA ALA A 43 -11.51 10.63 -4.21
C ALA A 43 -10.77 11.90 -3.77
N ARG A 44 -10.14 11.87 -2.58
CA ARG A 44 -9.47 13.05 -2.01
C ARG A 44 -7.98 13.14 -2.29
N TYR A 45 -7.26 12.01 -2.34
CA TYR A 45 -5.80 11.99 -2.28
C TYR A 45 -5.14 11.21 -3.43
N LEU A 46 -5.89 10.74 -4.43
CA LEU A 46 -5.32 9.90 -5.49
C LEU A 46 -4.15 10.59 -6.22
N SER A 47 -4.28 11.87 -6.54
CA SER A 47 -3.21 12.64 -7.21
C SER A 47 -1.95 12.74 -6.35
N ASP A 48 -2.11 13.03 -5.06
CA ASP A 48 -0.99 13.14 -4.11
C ASP A 48 -0.29 11.79 -3.94
N MET A 49 -1.06 10.72 -3.81
CA MET A 49 -0.52 9.35 -3.73
C MET A 49 0.25 8.98 -4.99
N GLN A 50 -0.27 9.32 -6.18
CA GLN A 50 0.45 9.09 -7.43
C GLN A 50 1.76 9.87 -7.49
N GLN A 51 1.79 11.11 -7.00
CA GLN A 51 3.02 11.90 -6.94
C GLN A 51 4.05 11.27 -6.01
N VAL A 52 3.65 10.86 -4.81
CA VAL A 52 4.54 10.17 -3.86
C VAL A 52 5.10 8.89 -4.48
N LEU A 53 4.25 8.07 -5.12
CA LEU A 53 4.69 6.82 -5.77
C LEU A 53 5.66 7.06 -6.93
N ARG A 54 5.45 8.13 -7.72
CA ARG A 54 6.38 8.51 -8.80
C ARG A 54 7.72 8.95 -8.25
N GLN A 55 7.74 9.73 -7.17
CA GLN A 55 8.98 10.15 -6.51
C GLN A 55 9.75 8.96 -5.94
N ASP A 56 9.06 8.04 -5.24
CA ASP A 56 9.66 6.82 -4.72
C ASP A 56 10.28 5.94 -5.82
N ARG A 57 9.63 5.82 -6.98
CA ARG A 57 10.18 5.08 -8.13
C ARG A 57 11.44 5.76 -8.67
N ARG A 58 11.41 7.08 -8.89
CA ARG A 58 12.58 7.85 -9.36
C ARG A 58 13.77 7.75 -8.41
N GLN A 59 13.53 7.65 -7.09
CA GLN A 59 14.60 7.46 -6.11
C GLN A 59 15.19 6.04 -6.12
N ARG A 60 14.45 5.04 -6.63
CA ARG A 60 14.89 3.65 -6.71
C ARG A 60 15.50 3.28 -8.06
N GLU A 61 15.27 4.08 -9.10
CA GLU A 61 15.95 3.92 -10.38
C GLU A 61 17.45 4.24 -10.18
N PRO A 62 18.36 3.32 -10.55
CA PRO A 62 19.77 3.66 -10.58
C PRO A 62 19.99 4.82 -11.55
N PRO A 63 20.97 5.71 -11.31
CA PRO A 63 21.27 6.77 -12.25
C PRO A 63 21.49 6.16 -13.63
N PHE A 64 20.82 6.70 -14.64
CA PHE A 64 21.01 6.32 -16.03
C PHE A 64 22.50 6.46 -16.35
N ASN A 65 23.18 5.33 -16.50
CA ASN A 65 24.59 5.33 -16.82
C ASN A 65 24.67 5.53 -18.33
N GLU A 66 24.87 6.78 -18.74
CA GLU A 66 24.96 7.21 -20.15
C GLU A 66 26.14 6.57 -20.92
N HIS A 67 26.88 5.67 -20.26
CA HIS A 67 27.99 4.88 -20.81
C HIS A 67 27.62 3.43 -21.12
N ASP A 68 26.38 2.99 -20.90
CA ASP A 68 25.96 1.65 -21.33
C ASP A 68 25.55 1.71 -22.81
N PRO A 69 26.29 1.06 -23.73
CA PRO A 69 26.00 1.15 -25.15
C PRO A 69 24.67 0.42 -25.45
N PRO A 70 23.87 0.91 -26.42
CA PRO A 70 22.73 0.14 -26.88
C PRO A 70 23.25 -1.14 -27.54
N PHE A 71 22.70 -2.29 -27.15
CA PHE A 71 22.92 -3.56 -27.84
C PHE A 71 22.52 -3.47 -29.32
#